data_AF-A0A0F2MCP7-F1
#
_entry.id   AF-A0A0F2MCP7-F1
#
_cell.length_a   1.000
_cell.length_b   1.000
_cell.length_c   1.000
_cell.angle_alpha   90.00
_cell.angle_beta   90.00
_cell.angle_gamma   90.00
#
_symmetry.space_group_name_H-M   'P 1'
#
loop_
_entity.id
_entity.type
_entity.pdbx_description
1 polymer ?
#
loop_
_entity_poly.entity_id
_entity_poly.type
_entity_poly.pdbx_seq_one_letter_code
_entity_poly.pdbx_strand_id
1 'polypeptide(L)'
;MATIEHAVFCFETLHAALNHRAPLTLKEVETSYAAYLAQKGDKPKLPALQRLVDASAASASPSSSSSGTSSTTSLSNGASSSASAATSATSLSTAASAGGGDAAKSAAPAETPLFVTWNTIDDAAQDIADGDEDEDDTERVLRGCIGCFDAIPLEEGLATYALTAALDDSRFHPIARRELRHLEVAVTLLTDFEPARGGPEDWEVGTHGIRIAFTVGGFQYGSTYLPDVAAEQGWTKEQTLINLMRKAGWHGRRDQWRKVNLRVTRYQGRKRRLTYKQYMAWRAWADEQEVAAAATVV
;
A
#
# COMPACT_ATOMS: atom_id res chain seq x y z
N MET A 1 -1.07 2.28 -12.77
CA MET A 1 -1.68 2.17 -11.42
C MET A 1 -0.94 1.11 -10.64
N ALA A 2 -0.98 1.14 -9.29
CA ALA A 2 -0.43 0.05 -8.49
C ALA A 2 -1.24 -1.23 -8.75
N THR A 3 -0.57 -2.37 -8.89
CA THR A 3 -1.21 -3.67 -9.12
C THR A 3 -0.76 -4.67 -8.04
N ILE A 4 -1.41 -5.83 -7.98
CA ILE A 4 -1.05 -6.87 -7.02
C ILE A 4 0.32 -7.47 -7.39
N GLU A 5 0.64 -7.56 -8.68
CA GLU A 5 1.92 -8.03 -9.20
C GLU A 5 3.09 -7.20 -8.66
N HIS A 6 2.93 -5.87 -8.53
CA HIS A 6 3.95 -5.03 -7.88
C HIS A 6 4.18 -5.43 -6.41
N ALA A 7 3.11 -5.74 -5.68
CA ALA A 7 3.21 -6.19 -4.30
C ALA A 7 3.87 -7.58 -4.21
N VAL A 8 3.52 -8.50 -5.12
CA VAL A 8 4.18 -9.83 -5.24
C VAL A 8 5.66 -9.66 -5.51
N PHE A 9 6.03 -8.75 -6.43
CA PHE A 9 7.43 -8.46 -6.76
C PHE A 9 8.22 -7.89 -5.58
N CYS A 10 7.64 -6.98 -4.79
CA CYS A 10 8.29 -6.49 -3.57
C CYS A 10 8.54 -7.60 -2.55
N PHE A 11 7.56 -8.49 -2.34
CA PHE A 11 7.71 -9.66 -1.47
C PHE A 11 8.75 -10.65 -2.01
N GLU A 12 8.71 -10.93 -3.30
CA GLU A 12 9.64 -11.79 -4.00
C GLU A 12 11.08 -11.31 -3.84
N THR A 13 11.29 -10.00 -3.96
CA THR A 13 12.58 -9.33 -3.78
C THR A 13 13.11 -9.49 -2.35
N LEU A 14 12.28 -9.18 -1.34
CA LEU A 14 12.70 -9.32 0.06
C LEU A 14 12.94 -10.79 0.44
N HIS A 15 12.03 -11.68 0.05
CA HIS A 15 12.15 -13.11 0.29
C HIS A 15 13.38 -13.71 -0.40
N ALA A 16 13.72 -13.21 -1.59
CA ALA A 16 14.94 -13.61 -2.30
C ALA A 16 16.20 -13.23 -1.55
N ALA A 17 16.29 -11.95 -1.15
CA ALA A 17 17.42 -11.41 -0.43
C ALA A 17 17.66 -12.15 0.89
N LEU A 18 16.60 -12.41 1.67
CA LEU A 18 16.67 -13.13 2.95
C LEU A 18 17.00 -14.62 2.83
N ASN A 19 16.86 -15.21 1.64
CA ASN A 19 17.22 -16.60 1.35
C ASN A 19 18.45 -16.74 0.44
N HIS A 20 19.17 -15.65 0.17
CA HIS A 20 20.37 -15.64 -0.67
C HIS A 20 20.14 -16.22 -2.08
N ARG A 21 18.96 -15.98 -2.66
CA ARG A 21 18.63 -16.34 -4.05
C ARG A 21 18.49 -15.07 -4.90
N ALA A 22 18.61 -15.22 -6.22
CA ALA A 22 18.24 -14.15 -7.14
C ALA A 22 16.70 -13.98 -7.14
N PRO A 23 16.19 -12.73 -7.11
CA PRO A 23 14.77 -12.47 -7.29
C PRO A 23 14.37 -12.67 -8.76
N LEU A 24 13.11 -13.04 -8.99
CA LEU A 24 12.49 -12.92 -10.31
C LEU A 24 12.42 -11.44 -10.72
N THR A 25 12.51 -11.18 -12.02
CA THR A 25 12.26 -9.85 -12.60
C THR A 25 10.78 -9.48 -12.49
N LEU A 26 10.47 -8.19 -12.57
CA LEU A 26 9.08 -7.73 -12.50
C LEU A 26 8.22 -8.39 -13.60
N LYS A 27 8.75 -8.48 -14.81
CA LYS A 27 8.07 -9.09 -15.96
C LYS A 27 7.79 -10.59 -15.77
N GLU A 28 8.72 -11.33 -15.15
CA GLU A 28 8.51 -12.75 -14.82
C GLU A 28 7.43 -12.91 -13.75
N VAL A 29 7.42 -12.04 -12.73
CA VAL A 29 6.35 -12.01 -11.72
C VAL A 29 5.01 -11.70 -12.35
N GLU A 30 4.91 -10.68 -13.20
CA GLU A 30 3.66 -10.34 -13.90
C GLU A 30 3.13 -11.51 -14.75
N THR A 31 4.01 -12.15 -15.51
CA THR A 31 3.65 -13.25 -16.40
C THR A 31 3.18 -14.47 -15.60
N SER A 32 3.94 -14.86 -14.57
CA SER A 32 3.64 -16.03 -13.75
C SER A 32 2.43 -15.80 -12.83
N TYR A 33 2.25 -14.60 -12.30
CA TYR A 33 1.08 -14.27 -11.47
C TYR A 33 -0.22 -14.26 -12.29
N ALA A 34 -0.18 -13.75 -13.53
CA ALA A 34 -1.32 -13.84 -14.45
C ALA A 34 -1.71 -15.30 -14.74
N ALA A 35 -0.71 -16.18 -14.96
CA ALA A 35 -0.95 -17.61 -15.16
C ALA A 35 -1.51 -18.30 -13.89
N TYR A 36 -1.00 -17.95 -12.70
CA TYR A 36 -1.53 -18.40 -11.41
C TYR A 36 -3.01 -18.05 -11.25
N LEU A 37 -3.40 -16.81 -11.56
CA LEU A 37 -4.79 -16.38 -11.50
C LEU A 37 -5.68 -17.13 -12.50
N ALA A 38 -5.20 -17.36 -13.72
CA ALA A 38 -5.93 -18.11 -14.74
C ALA A 38 -6.24 -19.55 -14.28
N GLN A 39 -5.28 -20.24 -13.67
CA GLN A 39 -5.51 -21.60 -13.16
C GLN A 39 -6.36 -21.63 -11.89
N LYS A 40 -6.22 -20.63 -11.01
CA LYS A 40 -7.05 -20.49 -9.80
C LYS A 40 -8.53 -20.28 -10.14
N GLY A 41 -8.82 -19.57 -11.24
CA GLY A 41 -10.16 -19.36 -11.77
C GLY A 41 -10.80 -20.57 -12.46
N ASP A 42 -9.99 -21.54 -12.92
CA ASP A 42 -10.43 -22.70 -13.71
C ASP A 42 -10.70 -23.96 -12.88
N LYS A 43 -10.81 -23.85 -11.54
CA LYS A 43 -11.28 -24.97 -10.72
C LYS A 43 -12.80 -25.08 -10.84
N PRO A 44 -13.38 -26.04 -11.59
CA PRO A 44 -14.81 -26.29 -11.54
C PRO A 44 -15.18 -26.66 -10.11
N LYS A 45 -16.11 -25.90 -9.51
CA LYS A 45 -16.83 -26.36 -8.31
C LYS A 45 -17.56 -27.65 -8.70
N LEU A 46 -16.99 -28.80 -8.36
CA LEU A 46 -17.63 -30.10 -8.59
C LEU A 46 -19.05 -30.07 -7.99
N PRO A 47 -20.07 -30.55 -8.72
CA PRO A 47 -21.42 -30.58 -8.21
C PRO A 47 -21.48 -31.59 -7.08
N ALA A 48 -21.99 -31.17 -5.92
CA ALA A 48 -22.34 -32.08 -4.83
C ALA A 48 -23.37 -33.09 -5.35
N LEU A 49 -22.91 -34.29 -5.71
CA LEU A 49 -23.78 -35.39 -6.12
C LEU A 49 -24.53 -35.93 -4.89
N GLN A 50 -25.81 -35.60 -4.86
CA GLN A 50 -26.88 -36.32 -4.18
C GLN A 50 -26.82 -37.84 -4.46
N ARG A 51 -26.91 -38.66 -3.41
CA ARG A 51 -28.01 -39.61 -3.11
C ARG A 51 -27.59 -40.71 -2.12
N LEU A 52 -28.32 -40.83 -1.00
CA LEU A 52 -29.26 -41.94 -0.74
C LEU A 52 -30.12 -41.59 0.50
N VAL A 53 -31.37 -41.14 0.32
CA VAL A 53 -32.66 -41.86 0.38
C VAL A 53 -33.14 -42.22 1.81
N ASP A 54 -34.22 -41.54 2.20
CA ASP A 54 -35.34 -41.83 3.13
C ASP A 54 -35.18 -42.79 4.32
N ALA A 55 -35.41 -42.23 5.52
CA ALA A 55 -36.35 -42.80 6.49
C ALA A 55 -36.96 -41.68 7.34
N SER A 56 -38.28 -41.48 7.20
CA SER A 56 -39.10 -40.64 8.07
C SER A 56 -39.45 -41.37 9.37
N ALA A 57 -39.77 -40.56 10.39
CA ALA A 57 -40.51 -40.85 11.62
C ALA A 57 -39.75 -41.49 12.80
N ALA A 58 -39.41 -40.66 13.80
CA ALA A 58 -39.98 -40.77 15.15
C ALA A 58 -39.56 -39.58 16.02
N SER A 59 -40.56 -38.96 16.64
CA SER A 59 -40.50 -37.98 17.72
C SER A 59 -40.00 -38.58 19.03
N ALA A 60 -39.17 -37.84 19.79
CA ALA A 60 -39.40 -37.44 21.19
C ALA A 60 -38.10 -36.91 21.85
N SER A 61 -38.20 -35.71 22.42
CA SER A 61 -37.26 -34.98 23.30
C SER A 61 -37.08 -35.68 24.68
N PRO A 62 -36.45 -35.11 25.75
CA PRO A 62 -35.82 -33.78 25.91
C PRO A 62 -34.53 -33.73 26.81
N SER A 63 -34.17 -32.49 27.20
CA SER A 63 -33.35 -32.03 28.34
C SER A 63 -31.89 -31.68 27.99
N SER A 64 -31.29 -30.57 28.43
CA SER A 64 -31.68 -29.53 29.40
C SER A 64 -30.71 -28.34 29.35
N SER A 65 -31.22 -27.14 29.74
CA SER A 65 -30.55 -26.01 30.42
C SER A 65 -29.34 -25.34 29.75
N SER A 66 -29.14 -24.02 29.72
CA SER A 66 -29.73 -22.90 30.44
C SER A 66 -29.26 -21.60 29.76
N SER A 67 -30.16 -20.65 29.53
CA SER A 67 -29.87 -19.30 29.07
C SER A 67 -29.71 -18.36 30.26
N GLY A 68 -28.52 -17.78 30.40
CA GLY A 68 -28.25 -16.63 31.26
C GLY A 68 -28.11 -15.37 30.40
N THR A 69 -29.00 -14.41 30.61
CA THR A 69 -29.00 -13.09 29.94
C THR A 69 -28.07 -12.10 30.63
N SER A 70 -27.26 -11.45 29.79
CA SER A 70 -26.91 -10.02 29.76
C SER A 70 -26.50 -9.29 31.04
N SER A 71 -25.29 -8.71 31.02
CA SER A 71 -25.08 -7.24 30.88
C SER A 71 -23.68 -6.87 31.39
N THR A 72 -22.86 -6.23 30.57
CA THR A 72 -21.65 -5.51 31.04
C THR A 72 -21.63 -4.11 30.45
N THR A 73 -21.64 -3.12 31.33
CA THR A 73 -21.39 -1.71 31.04
C THR A 73 -19.91 -1.38 31.25
N SER A 74 -19.32 -0.72 30.24
CA SER A 74 -18.51 0.50 30.36
C SER A 74 -17.04 0.48 30.83
N LEU A 75 -16.19 0.97 29.90
CA LEU A 75 -15.10 1.95 30.05
C LEU A 75 -13.80 1.44 30.74
N SER A 76 -12.57 1.76 30.35
CA SER A 76 -11.98 2.74 29.42
C SER A 76 -10.45 2.53 29.35
N ASN A 77 -9.80 3.23 28.41
CA ASN A 77 -8.37 3.57 28.28
C ASN A 77 -7.49 2.65 27.41
N GLY A 78 -7.56 2.87 26.09
CA GLY A 78 -6.47 2.62 25.16
C GLY A 78 -5.77 3.92 24.82
N ALA A 79 -4.51 4.08 25.23
CA ALA A 79 -3.63 5.13 24.76
C ALA A 79 -2.91 4.59 23.51
N SER A 80 -3.46 4.85 22.34
CA SER A 80 -2.86 4.48 21.05
C SER A 80 -1.92 5.60 20.62
N SER A 81 -0.62 5.41 20.83
CA SER A 81 0.42 6.27 20.28
C SER A 81 0.62 5.95 18.79
N SER A 82 -0.09 6.65 17.91
CA SER A 82 0.15 6.62 16.48
C SER A 82 1.43 7.41 16.16
N ALA A 83 2.50 6.68 15.87
CA ALA A 83 3.77 7.24 15.44
C ALA A 83 3.62 7.79 14.01
N SER A 84 3.47 9.11 13.89
CA SER A 84 3.46 9.79 12.61
C SER A 84 4.79 9.56 11.87
N ALA A 85 4.70 9.07 10.63
CA ALA A 85 5.83 8.92 9.74
C ALA A 85 6.40 10.29 9.35
N ALA A 86 7.34 10.80 10.14
CA ALA A 86 8.25 11.84 9.71
C ALA A 86 9.32 11.20 8.81
N THR A 87 9.02 11.04 7.53
CA THR A 87 10.02 10.66 6.53
C THR A 87 10.82 11.91 6.12
N SER A 88 12.11 11.91 6.44
CA SER A 88 13.08 12.88 5.92
C SER A 88 13.31 12.58 4.43
N ALA A 89 12.72 13.39 3.56
CA ALA A 89 13.02 13.36 2.13
C ALA A 89 14.15 14.37 1.85
N THR A 90 15.28 13.88 1.34
CA THR A 90 16.42 14.72 0.94
C THR A 90 16.37 14.96 -0.58
N SER A 91 16.40 16.25 -0.95
CA SER A 91 16.69 16.84 -2.28
C SER A 91 15.77 16.52 -3.46
N LEU A 92 15.15 17.58 -4.00
CA LEU A 92 14.39 17.59 -5.26
C LEU A 92 15.23 18.24 -6.36
N SER A 93 15.43 17.57 -7.49
CA SER A 93 15.84 18.19 -8.76
C SER A 93 14.64 18.31 -9.71
N THR A 94 14.48 19.51 -10.27
CA THR A 94 13.40 19.90 -11.18
C THR A 94 13.48 19.18 -12.53
N ALA A 95 12.41 18.48 -12.91
CA ALA A 95 12.09 18.22 -14.31
C ALA A 95 10.59 18.47 -14.53
N ALA A 96 10.28 19.43 -15.40
CA ALA A 96 8.94 19.71 -15.88
C ALA A 96 8.80 19.10 -17.27
N SER A 97 7.72 18.37 -17.53
CA SER A 97 7.23 18.18 -18.88
C SER A 97 5.72 18.10 -18.90
N ALA A 98 5.14 18.86 -19.82
CA ALA A 98 3.72 18.87 -20.16
C ALA A 98 3.50 17.96 -21.38
N GLY A 99 2.41 17.19 -21.39
CA GLY A 99 2.00 16.39 -22.54
C GLY A 99 0.54 15.99 -22.42
N GLY A 100 -0.24 16.30 -23.46
CA GLY A 100 -1.69 16.17 -23.55
C GLY A 100 -2.21 14.74 -23.59
N GLY A 101 -3.52 14.62 -23.38
CA GLY A 101 -4.22 13.36 -23.20
C GLY A 101 -4.45 12.56 -24.47
N ASP A 102 -4.61 11.26 -24.25
CA ASP A 102 -5.46 10.37 -25.05
C ASP A 102 -5.90 9.21 -24.15
N ALA A 103 -7.19 8.89 -24.18
CA ALA A 103 -7.78 7.81 -23.40
C ALA A 103 -7.48 6.46 -24.08
N ALA A 104 -6.47 5.75 -23.59
CA ALA A 104 -6.19 4.38 -24.03
C ALA A 104 -5.69 3.53 -22.85
N LYS A 105 -6.39 2.41 -22.62
CA LYS A 105 -6.02 1.19 -21.88
C LYS A 105 -4.70 1.30 -21.10
N SER A 106 -4.77 1.61 -19.80
CA SER A 106 -3.62 1.97 -18.95
C SER A 106 -2.57 0.86 -18.88
N ALA A 107 -1.53 0.98 -19.71
CA ALA A 107 -0.23 0.45 -19.39
C ALA A 107 0.30 1.18 -18.14
N ALA A 108 1.02 0.48 -17.26
CA ALA A 108 1.68 1.13 -16.13
C ALA A 108 2.66 2.20 -16.67
N PRO A 109 2.74 3.38 -16.05
CA PRO A 109 3.74 4.38 -16.44
C PRO A 109 5.14 3.79 -16.21
N ALA A 110 6.04 3.98 -17.18
CA ALA A 110 7.41 3.44 -17.12
C ALA A 110 8.19 3.97 -15.91
N GLU A 111 7.88 5.20 -15.48
CA GLU A 111 8.46 5.84 -14.30
C GLU A 111 7.36 6.48 -13.46
N THR A 112 7.44 6.32 -12.13
CA THR A 112 6.43 6.86 -11.22
C THR A 112 7.00 7.02 -9.81
N PRO A 113 6.61 8.08 -9.08
CA PRO A 113 6.92 8.17 -7.66
C PRO A 113 6.18 7.08 -6.88
N LEU A 114 6.87 6.43 -5.95
CA LEU A 114 6.33 5.27 -5.25
C LEU A 114 6.80 5.16 -3.81
N PHE A 115 6.01 4.45 -3.01
CA PHE A 115 6.32 4.08 -1.63
C PHE A 115 6.04 2.59 -1.42
N VAL A 116 6.97 1.91 -0.75
CA VAL A 116 6.78 0.54 -0.27
C VAL A 116 6.69 0.57 1.24
N THR A 117 5.64 -0.05 1.76
CA THR A 117 5.35 -0.12 3.20
C THR A 117 5.25 -1.58 3.62
N TRP A 118 5.96 -1.94 4.68
CA TRP A 118 5.82 -3.22 5.37
C TRP A 118 4.98 -3.00 6.62
N ASN A 119 3.98 -3.84 6.81
CA ASN A 119 3.18 -3.90 8.04
C ASN A 119 3.31 -5.28 8.67
N THR A 120 3.35 -5.34 10.00
CA THR A 120 3.06 -6.54 10.76
C THR A 120 1.55 -6.65 10.95
N ILE A 121 1.03 -7.85 10.73
CA ILE A 121 -0.39 -8.16 10.86
C ILE A 121 -0.56 -9.48 11.62
N ASP A 122 -1.70 -9.62 12.30
CA ASP A 122 -2.03 -10.83 13.06
C ASP A 122 -2.50 -11.97 12.14
N ASP A 123 -2.51 -13.20 12.66
CA ASP A 123 -2.91 -14.39 11.89
C ASP A 123 -4.33 -14.28 11.30
N ALA A 124 -5.24 -13.57 11.99
CA ALA A 124 -6.61 -13.33 11.52
C ALA A 124 -6.67 -12.41 10.28
N ALA A 125 -5.74 -11.47 10.17
CA ALA A 125 -5.62 -10.54 9.05
C ALA A 125 -5.15 -11.24 7.76
N GLN A 126 -4.52 -12.41 7.91
CA GLN A 126 -3.85 -13.12 6.83
C GLN A 126 -4.81 -13.75 5.81
N ASP A 127 -6.07 -13.90 6.22
CA ASP A 127 -7.17 -14.47 5.44
C ASP A 127 -8.07 -13.42 4.77
N ILE A 128 -7.83 -12.13 5.02
CA ILE A 128 -8.63 -11.05 4.46
C ILE A 128 -8.32 -10.97 2.97
N ALA A 129 -9.29 -11.45 2.17
CA ALA A 129 -9.22 -11.51 0.73
C ALA A 129 -9.15 -10.09 0.15
N ASP A 130 -8.50 -9.99 -1.02
CA ASP A 130 -8.33 -8.78 -1.83
C ASP A 130 -9.55 -7.86 -1.73
N GLY A 131 -9.44 -6.80 -0.94
CA GLY A 131 -10.53 -5.89 -0.62
C GLY A 131 -10.02 -4.45 -0.62
N ASP A 132 -10.72 -3.60 -1.36
CA ASP A 132 -10.39 -2.20 -1.56
C ASP A 132 -10.30 -1.40 -0.25
N GLU A 133 -9.71 -0.21 -0.37
CA GLU A 133 -9.03 0.62 0.62
C GLU A 133 -9.82 1.03 1.89
N ASP A 134 -11.06 0.55 2.09
CA ASP A 134 -12.05 1.18 2.98
C ASP A 134 -12.72 0.28 4.04
N GLU A 135 -12.54 -1.05 4.03
CA GLU A 135 -13.12 -1.93 5.07
C GLU A 135 -12.07 -2.86 5.68
N ASP A 136 -11.50 -2.47 6.83
CA ASP A 136 -10.91 -3.46 7.73
C ASP A 136 -10.61 -2.91 9.13
N ASP A 137 -11.28 -3.44 10.16
CA ASP A 137 -11.01 -3.21 11.59
C ASP A 137 -9.73 -3.94 12.07
N THR A 138 -8.87 -4.29 11.11
CA THR A 138 -7.67 -5.09 11.33
C THR A 138 -6.49 -4.18 11.65
N GLU A 139 -5.92 -4.39 12.84
CA GLU A 139 -4.77 -3.65 13.33
C GLU A 139 -3.52 -4.00 12.52
N ARG A 140 -3.06 -3.04 11.71
CA ARG A 140 -1.81 -3.13 10.95
C ARG A 140 -0.75 -2.29 11.64
N VAL A 141 0.34 -2.91 12.06
CA VAL A 141 1.44 -2.21 12.75
C VAL A 141 2.54 -1.91 11.73
N LEU A 142 2.86 -0.62 11.56
CA LEU A 142 3.93 -0.21 10.64
C LEU A 142 5.27 -0.87 11.01
N ARG A 143 5.90 -1.54 10.06
CA ARG A 143 7.17 -2.27 10.21
C ARG A 143 8.32 -1.71 9.35
N GLY A 144 7.99 -0.84 8.41
CA GLY A 144 8.92 -0.07 7.58
C GLY A 144 8.19 0.68 6.47
N CYS A 145 8.64 1.86 6.08
CA CYS A 145 8.04 2.60 4.95
C CYS A 145 9.03 3.59 4.36
N ILE A 146 9.45 3.34 3.10
CA ILE A 146 10.38 4.19 2.36
C ILE A 146 9.90 4.30 0.90
N GLY A 147 10.20 5.44 0.28
CA GLY A 147 9.84 5.73 -1.11
C GLY A 147 10.42 7.07 -1.59
N CYS A 148 10.01 7.50 -2.78
CA CYS A 148 10.42 8.78 -3.36
C CYS A 148 9.27 9.53 -4.03
N PHE A 149 9.45 10.84 -4.15
CA PHE A 149 8.57 11.73 -4.91
C PHE A 149 9.05 11.99 -6.34
N ASP A 150 10.24 11.50 -6.70
CA ASP A 150 10.77 11.56 -8.05
C ASP A 150 10.27 10.37 -8.86
N ALA A 151 10.02 10.59 -10.16
CA ALA A 151 9.67 9.53 -11.07
C ALA A 151 10.92 8.69 -11.35
N ILE A 152 10.85 7.41 -11.01
CA ILE A 152 11.94 6.45 -11.22
C ILE A 152 11.42 5.22 -11.95
N PRO A 153 12.28 4.47 -12.67
CA PRO A 153 11.89 3.23 -13.33
C PRO A 153 11.22 2.28 -12.32
N LEU A 154 10.04 1.78 -12.69
CA LEU A 154 9.16 1.11 -11.74
C LEU A 154 9.79 -0.14 -11.09
N GLU A 155 10.43 -1.00 -11.89
CA GLU A 155 11.10 -2.21 -11.38
C GLU A 155 12.25 -1.88 -10.43
N GLU A 156 13.13 -0.94 -10.81
CA GLU A 156 14.26 -0.49 -9.99
C GLU A 156 13.77 0.11 -8.67
N GLY A 157 12.74 0.95 -8.74
CA GLY A 157 12.14 1.61 -7.57
C GLY A 157 11.47 0.63 -6.62
N LEU A 158 10.67 -0.30 -7.13
CA LEU A 158 10.01 -1.31 -6.32
C LEU A 158 11.03 -2.21 -5.62
N ALA A 159 12.07 -2.67 -6.34
CA ALA A 159 13.10 -3.53 -5.76
C ALA A 159 13.91 -2.79 -4.69
N THR A 160 14.37 -1.58 -5.00
CA THR A 160 15.17 -0.74 -4.10
C THR A 160 14.38 -0.41 -2.85
N TYR A 161 13.17 0.13 -2.98
CA TYR A 161 12.39 0.57 -1.83
C TYR A 161 11.76 -0.57 -1.04
N ALA A 162 11.52 -1.75 -1.63
CA ALA A 162 11.16 -2.94 -0.88
C ALA A 162 12.26 -3.35 0.10
N LEU A 163 13.51 -3.37 -0.33
CA LEU A 163 14.66 -3.72 0.50
C LEU A 163 14.98 -2.61 1.51
N THR A 164 15.06 -1.35 1.06
CA THR A 164 15.36 -0.23 1.96
C THR A 164 14.31 -0.09 3.05
N ALA A 165 13.01 -0.22 2.73
CA ALA A 165 11.97 -0.18 3.75
C ALA A 165 12.02 -1.36 4.72
N ALA A 166 12.51 -2.53 4.30
CA ALA A 166 12.59 -3.72 5.14
C ALA A 166 13.85 -3.77 6.01
N LEU A 167 14.97 -3.29 5.48
CA LEU A 167 16.30 -3.56 6.03
C LEU A 167 17.01 -2.30 6.53
N ASP A 168 16.71 -1.13 5.96
CA ASP A 168 17.45 0.12 6.18
C ASP A 168 16.59 1.28 6.69
N ASP A 169 15.33 1.03 7.06
CA ASP A 169 14.48 2.02 7.73
C ASP A 169 14.96 2.19 9.19
N SER A 170 15.69 3.28 9.45
CA SER A 170 16.35 3.55 10.74
C SER A 170 15.43 3.62 11.95
N ARG A 171 14.11 3.69 11.75
CA ARG A 171 13.10 3.64 12.82
C ARG A 171 12.87 2.23 13.35
N PHE A 172 13.29 1.20 12.60
CA PHE A 172 13.03 -0.20 12.91
C PHE A 172 14.31 -1.04 12.78
N HIS A 173 14.33 -2.20 13.45
CA HIS A 173 15.39 -3.17 13.21
C HIS A 173 15.19 -3.85 11.85
N PRO A 174 16.26 -4.28 11.16
CA PRO A 174 16.13 -5.01 9.90
C PRO A 174 15.20 -6.23 10.03
N ILE A 175 14.28 -6.41 9.09
CA ILE A 175 13.31 -7.53 9.10
C ILE A 175 14.06 -8.87 8.99
N ALA A 176 13.81 -9.76 9.94
CA ALA A 176 14.34 -11.12 9.92
C ALA A 176 13.44 -12.09 9.13
N ARG A 177 14.03 -13.14 8.55
CA ARG A 177 13.30 -14.19 7.81
C ARG A 177 12.10 -14.79 8.56
N ARG A 178 12.20 -14.94 9.89
CA ARG A 178 11.11 -15.47 10.72
C ARG A 178 9.88 -14.55 10.75
N GLU A 179 10.07 -13.24 10.59
CA GLU A 179 8.99 -12.26 10.64
C GLU A 179 8.11 -12.30 9.38
N LEU A 180 8.63 -12.80 8.25
CA LEU A 180 7.94 -12.81 6.97
C LEU A 180 6.51 -13.37 7.04
N ARG A 181 6.30 -14.41 7.85
CA ARG A 181 4.98 -15.04 8.01
C ARG A 181 3.87 -14.13 8.53
N HIS A 182 4.24 -12.99 9.11
CA HIS A 182 3.36 -12.00 9.74
C HIS A 182 3.36 -10.68 8.99
N LEU A 183 3.89 -10.64 7.76
CA LEU A 183 4.01 -9.41 7.00
C LEU A 183 2.92 -9.26 5.95
N GLU A 184 2.54 -8.00 5.75
CA GLU A 184 1.86 -7.47 4.59
C GLU A 184 2.77 -6.43 3.93
N VAL A 185 2.84 -6.44 2.60
CA VAL A 185 3.43 -5.35 1.83
C VAL A 185 2.31 -4.49 1.25
N ALA A 186 2.48 -3.16 1.30
CA ALA A 186 1.63 -2.19 0.64
C ALA A 186 2.47 -1.33 -0.31
N VAL A 187 2.12 -1.36 -1.60
CA VAL A 187 2.74 -0.55 -2.66
C VAL A 187 1.80 0.60 -2.98
N THR A 188 2.31 1.83 -2.86
CA THR A 188 1.57 3.04 -3.24
C THR A 188 2.27 3.71 -4.41
N LEU A 189 1.60 3.80 -5.56
CA LEU A 189 2.08 4.59 -6.71
C LEU A 189 1.37 5.95 -6.72
N LEU A 190 2.12 7.03 -6.87
CA LEU A 190 1.57 8.37 -6.96
C LEU A 190 1.23 8.70 -8.41
N THR A 191 -0.02 9.12 -8.64
CA THR A 191 -0.59 9.37 -9.96
C THR A 191 -1.29 10.72 -10.03
N ASP A 192 -1.69 11.12 -11.24
CA ASP A 192 -2.60 12.25 -11.45
C ASP A 192 -2.06 13.59 -10.92
N PHE A 193 -0.79 13.87 -11.19
CA PHE A 193 -0.15 15.13 -10.82
C PHE A 193 -0.72 16.29 -11.64
N GLU A 194 -1.55 17.11 -11.01
CA GLU A 194 -2.24 18.23 -11.65
C GLU A 194 -1.96 19.54 -10.92
N PRO A 195 -1.71 20.65 -11.65
CA PRO A 195 -1.70 21.98 -11.04
C PRO A 195 -3.07 22.31 -10.44
N ALA A 196 -3.09 22.85 -9.21
CA ALA A 196 -4.30 23.38 -8.59
C ALA A 196 -4.71 24.68 -9.32
N ARG A 197 -5.83 24.65 -10.06
CA ARG A 197 -6.26 25.75 -10.96
C ARG A 197 -7.18 26.74 -10.27
N GLY A 198 -7.98 26.29 -9.29
CA GLY A 198 -8.89 27.11 -8.48
C GLY A 198 -8.20 27.90 -7.36
N GLY A 199 -6.87 27.97 -7.35
CA GLY A 199 -6.06 28.56 -6.27
C GLY A 199 -5.41 27.51 -5.37
N PRO A 200 -4.69 27.93 -4.32
CA PRO A 200 -3.89 27.01 -3.48
C PRO A 200 -4.70 25.93 -2.75
N GLU A 201 -6.01 26.13 -2.60
CA GLU A 201 -6.93 25.25 -1.87
C GLU A 201 -7.76 24.35 -2.81
N ASP A 202 -7.44 24.31 -4.10
CA ASP A 202 -8.08 23.46 -5.13
C ASP A 202 -7.55 22.00 -5.09
N TRP A 203 -7.85 21.33 -3.99
CA TRP A 203 -7.59 19.91 -3.72
C TRP A 203 -8.61 19.40 -2.69
N GLU A 204 -8.59 18.13 -2.32
CA GLU A 204 -9.59 17.54 -1.41
C GLU A 204 -8.89 16.75 -0.32
N VAL A 205 -9.29 16.99 0.93
CA VAL A 205 -8.69 16.34 2.11
C VAL A 205 -9.10 14.87 2.13
N GLY A 206 -8.13 13.98 2.36
CA GLY A 206 -8.34 12.53 2.33
C GLY A 206 -8.28 11.92 0.92
N THR A 207 -8.39 12.73 -0.14
CA THR A 207 -8.28 12.25 -1.52
C THR A 207 -6.96 12.63 -2.17
N HIS A 208 -6.52 13.87 -1.97
CA HIS A 208 -5.38 14.43 -2.69
C HIS A 208 -4.17 14.63 -1.77
N GLY A 209 -3.02 14.14 -2.21
CA GLY A 209 -1.72 14.63 -1.76
C GLY A 209 -1.43 15.98 -2.42
N ILE A 210 -0.60 16.79 -1.77
CA ILE A 210 -0.23 18.11 -2.29
C ILE A 210 1.28 18.33 -2.25
N ARG A 211 1.82 18.87 -3.35
CA ARG A 211 3.19 19.36 -3.47
C ARG A 211 3.14 20.87 -3.66
N ILE A 212 3.88 21.60 -2.84
CA ILE A 212 4.00 23.05 -2.94
C ILE A 212 5.37 23.45 -3.48
N ALA A 213 5.40 24.55 -4.22
CA ALA A 213 6.61 25.22 -4.65
C ALA A 213 6.40 26.74 -4.63
N PHE A 214 7.35 27.49 -4.08
CA PHE A 214 7.28 28.96 -4.03
C PHE A 214 8.67 29.58 -3.86
N THR A 215 8.79 30.87 -4.15
CA THR A 215 10.05 31.62 -4.01
C THR A 215 9.83 32.82 -3.09
N VAL A 216 10.67 32.96 -2.06
CA VAL A 216 10.66 34.10 -1.13
C VAL A 216 12.09 34.56 -0.90
N GLY A 217 12.36 35.86 -1.10
CA GLY A 217 13.69 36.43 -0.87
C GLY A 217 14.79 35.83 -1.75
N GLY A 218 14.46 35.36 -2.95
CA GLY A 218 15.39 34.69 -3.86
C GLY A 218 15.63 33.20 -3.58
N PHE A 219 15.09 32.66 -2.48
CA PHE A 219 15.20 31.24 -2.14
C PHE A 219 13.98 30.46 -2.62
N GLN A 220 14.22 29.29 -3.20
CA GLN A 220 13.18 28.34 -3.61
C GLN A 220 12.84 27.41 -2.46
N TYR A 221 11.54 27.23 -2.22
CA TYR A 221 11.00 26.37 -1.18
C TYR A 221 10.09 25.34 -1.85
N GLY A 222 10.09 24.12 -1.31
CA GLY A 222 9.17 23.09 -1.74
C GLY A 222 9.03 21.99 -0.70
N SER A 223 7.83 21.44 -0.60
CA SER A 223 7.55 20.28 0.24
C SER A 223 6.29 19.58 -0.24
N THR A 224 6.04 18.40 0.32
CA THR A 224 4.88 17.57 -0.04
C THR A 224 4.28 16.86 1.17
N TYR A 225 2.96 16.64 1.13
CA TYR A 225 2.20 15.77 2.01
C TYR A 225 1.41 14.75 1.18
N LEU A 226 1.37 13.51 1.67
CA LEU A 226 0.57 12.42 1.11
C LEU A 226 -0.94 12.66 1.38
N PRO A 227 -1.85 11.99 0.65
CA PRO A 227 -3.30 12.15 0.80
C PRO A 227 -3.82 12.02 2.24
N ASP A 228 -3.26 11.06 2.98
CA ASP A 228 -3.75 10.66 4.31
C ASP A 228 -3.41 11.71 5.39
N VAL A 229 -2.34 12.49 5.22
CA VAL A 229 -1.77 13.35 6.29
C VAL A 229 -2.75 14.41 6.79
N ALA A 230 -3.45 15.10 5.88
CA ALA A 230 -4.35 16.18 6.28
C ALA A 230 -5.58 15.65 7.03
N ALA A 231 -6.10 14.48 6.61
CA ALA A 231 -7.25 13.84 7.22
C ALA A 231 -6.91 13.31 8.61
N GLU A 232 -5.80 12.58 8.75
CA GLU A 232 -5.33 12.04 10.03
C GLU A 232 -5.08 13.13 11.10
N GLN A 233 -4.59 14.29 10.67
CA GLN A 233 -4.30 15.41 11.57
C GLN A 233 -5.54 16.28 11.86
N GLY A 234 -6.66 16.05 11.17
CA GLY A 234 -7.84 16.90 11.25
C GLY A 234 -7.59 18.33 10.78
N TRP A 235 -6.65 18.53 9.85
CA TRP A 235 -6.28 19.86 9.37
C TRP A 235 -7.22 20.36 8.27
N THR A 236 -7.58 21.64 8.35
CA THR A 236 -8.20 22.34 7.22
C THR A 236 -7.20 22.54 6.08
N LYS A 237 -7.68 22.81 4.86
CA LYS A 237 -6.80 23.06 3.71
C LYS A 237 -5.77 24.16 3.97
N GLU A 238 -6.21 25.27 4.55
CA GLU A 238 -5.33 26.37 4.95
C GLU A 238 -4.28 25.92 5.98
N GLN A 239 -4.69 25.20 7.04
CA GLN A 239 -3.76 24.69 8.04
C GLN A 239 -2.71 23.76 7.42
N THR A 240 -3.14 22.86 6.52
CA THR A 240 -2.25 21.95 5.80
C THR A 240 -1.23 22.72 4.96
N LEU A 241 -1.65 23.74 4.19
CA LEU A 241 -0.73 24.55 3.38
C LEU A 241 0.30 25.29 4.26
N ILE A 242 -0.13 25.90 5.36
CA ILE A 242 0.76 26.61 6.28
C ILE A 242 1.77 25.66 6.91
N ASN A 243 1.32 24.49 7.40
CA ASN A 243 2.20 23.47 7.97
C ASN A 243 3.18 22.95 6.92
N LEU A 244 2.72 22.79 5.67
CA LEU A 244 3.57 22.34 4.59
C LEU A 244 4.62 23.38 4.19
N MET A 245 4.27 24.68 4.20
CA MET A 245 5.23 25.77 4.02
C MET A 245 6.27 25.80 5.14
N ARG A 246 5.85 25.56 6.40
CA ARG A 246 6.78 25.43 7.53
C ARG A 246 7.72 24.24 7.37
N LYS A 247 7.19 23.09 6.92
CA LYS A 247 7.96 21.89 6.58
C LYS A 247 8.96 22.16 5.45
N ALA A 248 8.62 23.03 4.50
CA ALA A 248 9.54 23.49 3.46
C ALA A 248 10.66 24.43 3.98
N GLY A 249 10.63 24.82 5.26
CA GLY A 249 11.59 25.74 5.87
C GLY A 249 11.16 27.21 5.89
N TRP A 250 9.91 27.54 5.52
CA TRP A 250 9.43 28.91 5.57
C TRP A 250 8.94 29.30 6.97
N HIS A 251 9.50 30.38 7.51
CA HIS A 251 9.21 30.87 8.87
C HIS A 251 8.49 32.24 8.87
N GLY A 252 7.83 32.58 7.76
CA GLY A 252 7.04 33.81 7.69
C GLY A 252 5.80 33.78 8.59
N ARG A 253 5.15 34.94 8.70
CA ARG A 253 3.95 35.10 9.52
C ARG A 253 2.77 34.33 8.93
N ARG A 254 2.02 33.62 9.78
CA ARG A 254 0.88 32.80 9.37
C ARG A 254 -0.14 33.59 8.55
N ASP A 255 -0.50 34.79 8.98
CA ASP A 255 -1.45 35.69 8.30
C ASP A 255 -0.98 36.18 6.92
N GLN A 256 0.28 35.94 6.54
CA GLN A 256 0.86 36.41 5.29
C GLN A 256 1.02 35.30 4.24
N TRP A 257 0.62 34.06 4.53
CA TRP A 257 0.81 32.94 3.60
C TRP A 257 0.18 33.19 2.23
N ARG A 258 -1.01 33.83 2.18
CA ARG A 258 -1.71 34.19 0.94
C ARG A 258 -0.98 35.23 0.08
N LYS A 259 -0.02 35.97 0.65
CA LYS A 259 0.82 36.93 -0.09
C LYS A 259 1.98 36.23 -0.81
N VAL A 260 2.28 34.98 -0.46
CA VAL A 260 3.28 34.18 -1.13
C VAL A 260 2.67 33.61 -2.42
N ASN A 261 3.37 33.77 -3.53
CA ASN A 261 2.97 33.14 -4.79
C ASN A 261 3.22 31.63 -4.70
N LEU A 262 2.22 30.92 -4.18
CA LEU A 262 2.27 29.49 -3.90
C LEU A 262 1.76 28.69 -5.09
N ARG A 263 2.63 27.91 -5.71
CA ARG A 263 2.23 26.89 -6.68
C ARG A 263 1.91 25.62 -5.95
N VAL A 264 0.72 25.08 -6.18
CA VAL A 264 0.26 23.81 -5.61
C VAL A 264 0.01 22.84 -6.76
N THR A 265 0.56 21.63 -6.62
CA THR A 265 0.26 20.48 -7.47
C THR A 265 -0.44 19.46 -6.60
N ARG A 266 -1.64 19.05 -6.96
CA ARG A 266 -2.35 17.94 -6.32
C ARG A 266 -2.03 16.63 -7.04
N TYR A 267 -2.11 15.52 -6.33
CA TYR A 267 -1.91 14.19 -6.88
C TYR A 267 -2.70 13.17 -6.06
N GLN A 268 -2.90 11.97 -6.60
CA GLN A 268 -3.54 10.85 -5.92
C GLN A 268 -2.51 9.76 -5.61
N GLY A 269 -2.81 8.91 -4.62
CA GLY A 269 -2.07 7.68 -4.36
C GLY A 269 -2.97 6.49 -4.66
N ARG A 270 -2.47 5.50 -5.39
CA ARG A 270 -3.16 4.22 -5.59
C ARG A 270 -2.42 3.15 -4.82
N LYS A 271 -3.07 2.52 -3.84
CA LYS A 271 -2.44 1.56 -2.93
C LYS A 271 -2.89 0.14 -3.26
N ARG A 272 -1.95 -0.80 -3.29
CA ARG A 272 -2.24 -2.24 -3.36
C ARG A 272 -1.47 -2.98 -2.29
N ARG A 273 -2.11 -3.99 -1.70
CA ARG A 273 -1.60 -4.77 -0.58
C ARG A 273 -1.50 -6.23 -0.97
N LEU A 274 -0.57 -6.94 -0.34
CA LEU A 274 -0.44 -8.39 -0.45
C LEU A 274 0.08 -8.94 0.89
N THR A 275 -0.55 -9.99 1.40
CA THR A 275 -0.08 -10.70 2.59
C THR A 275 0.95 -11.79 2.25
N TYR A 276 1.75 -12.18 3.23
CA TYR A 276 2.68 -13.30 3.05
C TYR A 276 1.99 -14.60 2.64
N LYS A 277 0.77 -14.87 3.13
CA LYS A 277 0.01 -16.07 2.75
C LYS A 277 -0.36 -16.05 1.27
N GLN A 278 -0.80 -14.91 0.74
CA GLN A 278 -1.08 -14.76 -0.69
C GLN A 278 0.19 -14.93 -1.52
N TYR A 279 1.30 -14.29 -1.10
CA TYR A 279 2.61 -14.46 -1.73
C TYR A 279 3.05 -15.93 -1.79
N MET A 280 2.99 -16.64 -0.66
CA MET A 280 3.39 -18.05 -0.58
C MET A 280 2.49 -18.97 -1.39
N ALA A 281 1.19 -18.66 -1.50
CA ALA A 281 0.28 -19.42 -2.34
C ALA A 281 0.67 -19.34 -3.83
N TRP A 282 1.10 -18.17 -4.29
CA TRP A 282 1.66 -18.02 -5.64
C TRP A 282 3.04 -18.65 -5.78
N ARG A 283 3.94 -18.46 -4.80
CA ARG A 283 5.32 -18.99 -4.88
C ARG A 283 5.35 -20.52 -4.92
N ALA A 284 4.54 -21.18 -4.09
CA ALA A 284 4.42 -22.65 -4.10
C ALA A 284 3.92 -23.16 -5.45
N TRP A 285 2.93 -22.48 -6.04
CA TRP A 285 2.46 -22.79 -7.39
C TRP A 285 3.56 -22.59 -8.45
N ALA A 286 4.33 -21.50 -8.36
CA ALA A 286 5.41 -21.22 -9.30
C ALA A 286 6.51 -22.29 -9.23
N ASP A 287 6.87 -22.74 -8.03
CA ASP A 287 7.83 -23.82 -7.81
C ASP A 287 7.36 -25.14 -8.46
N GLU A 288 6.05 -25.47 -8.37
CA GLU A 288 5.47 -26.65 -9.05
C GLU A 288 5.59 -26.55 -10.58
N GLN A 289 5.39 -25.37 -11.15
CA GLN A 289 5.54 -25.16 -12.60
C GLN A 289 7.00 -25.27 -13.05
N GLU A 290 7.95 -24.76 -12.26
CA GLU A 290 9.39 -24.90 -12.55
C GLU A 290 9.83 -26.37 -12.56
N VAL A 291 9.36 -27.17 -11.59
CA VAL A 291 9.64 -28.61 -11.53
C VAL A 291 9.00 -29.37 -12.71
N ALA A 292 7.75 -29.06 -13.06
CA ALA A 292 7.07 -29.68 -14.19
C ALA A 292 7.74 -29.35 -15.54
N ALA A 293 8.19 -28.10 -15.71
CA ALA A 293 8.94 -27.69 -16.89
C ALA A 293 10.27 -28.43 -16.99
N ALA A 294 11.02 -28.56 -15.88
CA ALA A 294 12.28 -29.30 -15.85
C ALA A 294 12.09 -30.80 -16.19
N ALA A 295 11.00 -31.42 -15.74
CA ALA A 295 10.69 -32.82 -16.03
C ALA A 295 10.28 -33.09 -17.49
N THR A 296 9.80 -32.07 -18.22
CA THR A 296 9.38 -32.20 -19.62
C THR A 296 10.55 -32.09 -20.61
N VAL A 297 11.69 -31.55 -20.16
CA VAL A 297 12.90 -31.35 -20.97
C VAL A 297 13.84 -32.57 -20.93
N VAL A 298 13.56 -33.55 -20.07
CA VAL A 298 14.30 -34.83 -19.93
C VAL A 298 13.62 -35.93 -20.73
#